data_AF-A0A2E7B8K5-F1
#
_entry.id   AF-A0A2E7B8K5-F1
#
_cell.length_a   1.000
_cell.length_b   1.000
_cell.length_c   1.000
_cell.angle_alpha   90.00
_cell.angle_beta   90.00
_cell.angle_gamma   90.00
#
_symmetry.space_group_name_H-M   'P 1'
#
loop_
_entity.id
_entity.type
_entity.pdbx_description
1 polymer ?
#
loop_
_entity_poly.entity_id
_entity_poly.type
_entity_poly.pdbx_seq_one_letter_code
_entity_poly.pdbx_strand_id
1 'polypeptide(L)'
;FKTIARAVAEAGVNADLFKQPEFIPKTLKRRVSAELKRLAVLLRRLIFQMALQVELAPLVPRPASNYFEKTEGEPEARKAFFSVLPVPAGEAPDFLHGPITVPTRGLVPAAPLIARWEAMLDTLKFCKRRAKCLARTIQRWKADGEARPYVAPIPRTHAMPAPLGIVSGGLTVQLIAALRDWPPADTS
;
A
#
# COMPACT_ATOMS: atom_id res chain seq x y z
N PHE A 1 4.64 -0.61 18.23
CA PHE A 1 3.39 0.13 17.95
C PHE A 1 3.38 1.56 18.45
N LYS A 2 3.56 1.81 19.77
CA LYS A 2 3.41 3.15 20.37
C LYS A 2 4.23 4.25 19.68
N THR A 3 5.49 3.96 19.33
CA THR A 3 6.38 4.90 18.62
C THR A 3 5.84 5.32 17.25
N ILE A 4 5.33 4.37 16.46
CA ILE A 4 4.77 4.66 15.13
C ILE A 4 3.43 5.38 15.27
N ALA A 5 2.58 4.96 16.23
CA ALA A 5 1.31 5.61 16.48
C ALA A 5 1.49 7.10 16.85
N ARG A 6 2.46 7.37 17.73
CA ARG A 6 2.85 8.73 18.09
C ARG A 6 3.34 9.52 16.86
N ALA A 7 4.24 8.95 16.06
CA ALA A 7 4.74 9.63 14.87
C ALA A 7 3.64 9.93 13.83
N VAL A 8 2.65 9.03 13.66
CA VAL A 8 1.49 9.27 12.78
C VAL A 8 0.61 10.40 13.33
N ALA A 9 0.38 10.44 14.65
CA ALA A 9 -0.36 11.52 15.27
C ALA A 9 0.37 12.87 15.14
N GLU A 10 1.67 12.91 15.47
CA GLU A 10 2.52 14.10 15.34
C GLU A 10 2.57 14.62 13.90
N ALA A 11 2.67 13.75 12.90
CA ALA A 11 2.64 14.16 11.49
C ALA A 11 1.33 14.85 11.09
N GLY A 12 0.19 14.46 11.68
CA GLY A 12 -1.09 15.12 11.45
C GLY A 12 -1.24 16.42 12.23
N VAL A 13 -0.78 16.46 13.48
CA VAL A 13 -0.82 17.65 14.35
C VAL A 13 0.08 18.76 13.81
N ASN A 14 1.33 18.44 13.43
CA ASN A 14 2.28 19.41 12.85
C ASN A 14 1.81 20.01 11.53
N ALA A 15 0.84 19.37 10.88
CA ALA A 15 0.26 19.78 9.61
C ALA A 15 -1.16 20.35 9.76
N ASP A 16 -1.64 20.52 11.00
CA ASP A 16 -2.99 21.00 11.33
C ASP A 16 -4.12 20.20 10.63
N LEU A 17 -3.89 18.92 10.28
CA LEU A 17 -4.87 18.11 9.56
C LEU A 17 -6.13 17.83 10.38
N PHE A 18 -6.01 17.85 11.72
CA PHE A 18 -7.13 17.69 12.64
C PHE A 18 -8.15 18.84 12.56
N LYS A 19 -7.74 20.02 12.06
CA LYS A 19 -8.65 21.16 11.84
C LYS A 19 -9.48 21.00 10.56
N GLN A 20 -9.27 19.92 9.81
CA GLN A 20 -9.92 19.65 8.53
C GLN A 20 -9.88 20.85 7.55
N PRO A 21 -8.70 21.40 7.26
CA PRO A 21 -8.60 22.50 6.30
C PRO A 21 -9.08 22.05 4.91
N GLU A 22 -9.75 22.91 4.17
CA GLU A 22 -10.15 22.60 2.79
C GLU A 22 -8.92 22.57 1.86
N PHE A 23 -8.01 23.52 2.07
CA PHE A 23 -6.86 23.77 1.21
C PHE A 23 -5.55 23.89 2.01
N ILE A 24 -4.47 23.36 1.44
CA ILE A 24 -3.12 23.34 2.03
C ILE A 24 -2.08 23.72 0.97
N PRO A 25 -0.99 24.42 1.34
CA PRO A 25 0.09 24.72 0.40
C PRO A 25 0.77 23.45 -0.14
N LYS A 26 1.10 23.45 -1.44
CA LYS A 26 1.69 22.30 -2.16
C LYS A 26 2.96 21.74 -1.49
N THR A 27 3.80 22.60 -0.92
CA THR A 27 5.04 22.22 -0.22
C THR A 27 4.74 21.40 1.04
N LEU A 28 3.78 21.85 1.86
CA LEU A 28 3.31 21.13 3.05
C LEU A 28 2.73 19.78 2.65
N LYS A 29 1.83 19.75 1.66
CA LYS A 29 1.26 18.49 1.14
C LYS A 29 2.35 17.51 0.71
N ARG A 30 3.37 17.97 -0.02
CA ARG A 30 4.49 17.11 -0.47
C ARG A 30 5.28 16.55 0.72
N ARG A 31 5.64 17.41 1.68
CA ARG A 31 6.39 17.01 2.89
C ARG A 31 5.62 15.97 3.71
N VAL A 32 4.38 16.28 4.07
CA VAL A 32 3.55 15.41 4.90
C VAL A 32 3.19 14.12 4.17
N SER A 33 2.89 14.18 2.87
CA SER A 33 2.66 12.97 2.07
C SER A 33 3.88 12.05 2.05
N ALA A 34 5.10 12.60 1.90
CA ALA A 34 6.32 11.80 1.95
C ALA A 34 6.54 11.17 3.33
N GLU A 35 6.23 11.89 4.41
CA GLU A 35 6.28 11.38 5.77
C GLU A 35 5.26 10.27 6.03
N LEU A 36 3.97 10.50 5.71
CA LEU A 36 2.92 9.50 5.82
C LEU A 36 3.17 8.27 4.93
N LYS A 37 3.79 8.44 3.74
CA LYS A 37 4.23 7.32 2.89
C LYS A 37 5.25 6.44 3.62
N ARG A 38 6.25 7.05 4.27
CA ARG A 38 7.27 6.32 5.03
C ARG A 38 6.67 5.61 6.24
N LEU A 39 5.85 6.31 7.02
CA LEU A 39 5.16 5.74 8.18
C LEU A 39 4.20 4.61 7.80
N ALA A 40 3.53 4.71 6.65
CA ALA A 40 2.67 3.65 6.14
C ALA A 40 3.45 2.36 5.81
N VAL A 41 4.69 2.46 5.30
CA VAL A 41 5.53 1.28 5.08
C VAL A 41 5.87 0.60 6.41
N LEU A 42 6.27 1.37 7.42
CA LEU A 42 6.57 0.85 8.75
C LEU A 42 5.35 0.18 9.39
N LEU A 43 4.18 0.81 9.28
CA LEU A 43 2.94 0.28 9.81
C LEU A 43 2.55 -1.05 9.15
N ARG A 44 2.68 -1.15 7.82
CA ARG A 44 2.43 -2.42 7.10
C ARG A 44 3.41 -3.51 7.52
N ARG A 45 4.70 -3.20 7.67
CA ARG A 45 5.70 -4.18 8.14
C ARG A 45 5.38 -4.69 9.54
N LEU A 46 4.91 -3.80 10.40
CA LEU A 46 4.58 -4.17 11.76
C LEU A 46 3.32 -5.06 11.79
N ILE A 47 2.28 -4.73 11.01
CA ILE A 47 1.12 -5.63 10.82
C ILE A 47 1.55 -6.98 10.23
N PHE A 48 2.50 -6.98 9.29
CA PHE A 48 3.03 -8.20 8.68
C PHE A 48 3.78 -9.06 9.70
N GLN A 49 4.63 -8.45 10.52
CA GLN A 49 5.32 -9.16 11.59
C GLN A 49 4.32 -9.76 12.59
N MET A 50 3.31 -8.98 13.00
CA MET A 50 2.25 -9.53 13.85
C MET A 50 1.58 -10.72 13.20
N ALA A 51 1.25 -10.61 11.91
CA ALA A 51 0.56 -11.67 11.17
C ALA A 51 1.37 -12.98 11.16
N LEU A 52 2.69 -12.90 11.06
CA LEU A 52 3.58 -14.08 11.14
C LEU A 52 3.60 -14.73 12.53
N GLN A 53 3.25 -13.99 13.58
CA GLN A 53 3.21 -14.48 14.97
C GLN A 53 1.80 -14.93 15.41
N VAL A 54 0.77 -14.75 14.59
CA VAL A 54 -0.59 -15.13 14.96
C VAL A 54 -0.78 -16.62 14.73
N GLU A 55 -1.06 -17.34 15.81
CA GLU A 55 -1.58 -18.70 15.74
C GLU A 55 -3.02 -18.68 15.20
N LEU A 56 -3.24 -19.43 14.13
CA LEU A 56 -4.54 -19.52 13.45
C LEU A 56 -5.03 -20.95 13.50
N ALA A 57 -6.34 -21.10 13.71
CA ALA A 57 -7.02 -22.38 13.51
C ALA A 57 -6.82 -22.87 12.05
N PRO A 58 -6.86 -24.19 11.81
CA PRO A 58 -6.70 -24.76 10.47
C PRO A 58 -7.64 -24.12 9.45
N LEU A 59 -7.17 -23.98 8.21
CA LEU A 59 -7.96 -23.44 7.12
C LEU A 59 -9.13 -24.39 6.82
N VAL A 60 -10.34 -23.97 7.16
CA VAL A 60 -11.55 -24.61 6.63
C VAL A 60 -11.79 -24.03 5.24
N PRO A 61 -11.75 -24.85 4.16
CA PRO A 61 -12.02 -24.36 2.82
C PRO A 61 -13.42 -23.76 2.81
N ARG A 62 -13.51 -22.48 2.45
CA ARG A 62 -14.81 -21.83 2.26
C ARG A 62 -15.39 -22.38 0.96
N PRO A 63 -16.65 -22.83 0.92
CA PRO A 63 -17.29 -23.18 -0.36
C PRO A 63 -17.12 -21.98 -1.31
N ALA A 64 -16.67 -22.27 -2.54
CA ALA A 64 -16.44 -21.25 -3.54
C ALA A 64 -17.69 -20.37 -3.66
N SER A 65 -17.52 -19.06 -3.49
CA SER A 65 -18.61 -18.12 -3.75
C SER A 65 -18.67 -17.89 -5.25
N ASN A 66 -19.76 -18.32 -5.89
CA ASN A 66 -20.06 -18.19 -7.32
C ASN A 66 -20.28 -16.73 -7.77
N TYR A 67 -19.50 -15.76 -7.27
CA TYR A 67 -19.65 -14.35 -7.66
C TYR A 67 -19.11 -14.05 -9.07
N PHE A 68 -18.36 -14.98 -9.67
CA PHE A 68 -17.90 -14.94 -11.06
C PHE A 68 -18.49 -16.12 -11.83
N GLU A 69 -19.81 -16.25 -11.85
CA GLU A 69 -20.43 -16.93 -12.99
C GLU A 69 -20.11 -16.09 -14.22
N LYS A 70 -19.25 -16.63 -15.10
CA LYS A 70 -19.07 -16.08 -16.45
C LYS A 70 -20.46 -16.13 -17.07
N THR A 71 -21.04 -14.97 -17.33
CA THR A 71 -22.27 -14.87 -18.09
C THR A 71 -22.01 -15.54 -19.43
N GLU A 72 -22.71 -16.63 -19.73
CA GLU A 72 -22.67 -17.36 -21.00
C GLU A 72 -23.32 -16.53 -22.13
N GLY A 73 -22.91 -15.27 -22.26
CA GLY A 73 -23.26 -14.43 -23.40
C GLY A 73 -22.13 -14.49 -24.42
N GLU A 74 -22.49 -14.59 -25.71
CA GLU A 74 -21.54 -14.42 -26.80
C GLU A 74 -20.74 -13.13 -26.58
N PRO A 75 -19.41 -13.16 -26.69
CA PRO A 75 -18.61 -11.96 -26.55
C PRO A 75 -18.97 -11.01 -27.69
N GLU A 76 -19.58 -9.86 -27.38
CA GLU A 76 -19.66 -8.76 -28.34
C GLU A 76 -18.25 -8.54 -28.89
N ALA A 77 -18.12 -8.59 -30.23
CA ALA A 77 -16.86 -8.44 -30.92
C ALA A 77 -16.19 -7.15 -30.46
N ARG A 78 -15.09 -7.28 -29.70
CA ARG A 78 -14.28 -6.15 -29.27
C ARG A 78 -13.82 -5.43 -30.52
N LYS A 79 -14.35 -4.22 -30.77
CA LYS A 79 -13.99 -3.35 -31.92
C LYS A 79 -12.53 -2.89 -31.93
N ALA A 80 -11.73 -3.27 -30.94
CA ALA A 80 -10.32 -2.92 -30.85
C ALA A 80 -9.45 -4.05 -31.41
N PHE A 81 -9.10 -3.96 -32.69
CA PHE A 81 -8.02 -4.75 -33.26
C PHE A 81 -6.68 -4.16 -32.81
N PHE A 82 -5.86 -4.97 -32.15
CA PHE A 82 -4.46 -4.64 -31.90
C PHE A 82 -3.67 -4.95 -33.18
N SER A 83 -3.37 -3.91 -33.96
CA SER A 83 -2.43 -4.00 -35.08
C SER A 83 -1.00 -3.96 -34.56
N VAL A 84 -0.19 -4.95 -34.93
CA VAL A 84 1.26 -5.02 -34.60
C VAL A 84 2.10 -4.13 -35.53
N LEU A 85 1.51 -3.64 -36.62
CA LEU A 85 2.19 -2.75 -37.55
C LEU A 85 2.00 -1.29 -37.13
N PRO A 86 3.08 -0.49 -37.07
CA PRO A 86 2.98 0.94 -36.79
C PRO A 86 2.22 1.61 -37.93
N VAL A 87 1.09 2.23 -37.61
CA VAL A 87 0.36 3.10 -38.52
C VAL A 87 1.23 4.35 -38.76
N PRO A 88 1.42 4.82 -40.01
CA PRO A 88 2.18 6.04 -40.27
C PRO A 88 1.58 7.21 -39.50
N ALA A 89 2.43 7.91 -38.74
CA ALA A 89 2.00 9.01 -37.88
C ALA A 89 1.48 10.17 -38.74
N GLY A 90 0.17 10.41 -38.69
CA GLY A 90 -0.44 11.65 -39.18
C GLY A 90 -0.15 12.82 -38.23
N GLU A 91 -0.67 14.00 -38.56
CA GLU A 91 -0.65 15.16 -37.68
C GLU A 91 -1.31 14.81 -36.34
N ALA A 92 -0.62 15.10 -35.23
CA ALA A 92 -1.08 14.72 -33.91
C ALA A 92 -2.43 15.42 -33.66
N PRO A 93 -3.53 14.68 -33.49
CA PRO A 93 -4.83 15.30 -33.30
C PRO A 93 -4.81 16.24 -32.09
N ASP A 94 -5.59 17.33 -32.14
CA ASP A 94 -5.58 18.41 -31.15
C ASP A 94 -5.76 17.96 -29.69
N PHE A 95 -6.38 16.82 -29.45
CA PHE A 95 -6.51 16.23 -28.10
C PHE A 95 -5.22 15.61 -27.55
N LEU A 96 -4.22 15.35 -28.39
CA LEU A 96 -2.85 14.99 -27.98
C LEU A 96 -2.00 16.22 -27.68
N HIS A 97 -2.43 17.43 -28.06
CA HIS A 97 -1.99 18.66 -27.42
C HIS A 97 -2.62 18.72 -26.02
N GLY A 98 -2.11 17.88 -25.13
CA GLY A 98 -2.51 17.90 -23.73
C GLY A 98 -2.34 19.33 -23.21
N PRO A 99 -3.26 19.81 -22.34
CA PRO A 99 -3.14 21.14 -21.78
C PRO A 99 -1.74 21.28 -21.18
N ILE A 100 -1.02 22.34 -21.56
CA ILE A 100 0.21 22.74 -20.88
C ILE A 100 -0.22 23.09 -19.46
N THR A 101 -0.24 22.07 -18.61
CA THR A 101 -0.53 22.21 -17.20
C THR A 101 0.71 22.82 -16.58
N VAL A 102 0.83 24.14 -16.72
CA VAL A 102 1.79 24.91 -15.93
C VAL A 102 1.47 24.55 -14.48
N PRO A 103 2.40 23.95 -13.72
CA PRO A 103 2.09 23.49 -12.38
C PRO A 103 1.75 24.70 -11.54
N THR A 104 0.45 24.93 -11.30
CA THR A 104 -0.04 26.06 -10.53
C THR A 104 0.65 26.02 -9.18
N ARG A 105 1.42 27.07 -8.88
CA ARG A 105 1.98 27.31 -7.54
C ARG A 105 0.81 27.77 -6.68
N GLY A 106 -0.03 26.82 -6.27
CA GLY A 106 -1.30 27.10 -5.62
C GLY A 106 -1.57 26.19 -4.43
N LEU A 107 -2.56 26.64 -3.65
CA LEU A 107 -3.24 25.85 -2.65
C LEU A 107 -3.82 24.57 -3.30
N VAL A 108 -3.72 23.45 -2.59
CA VAL A 108 -4.13 22.13 -3.06
C VAL A 108 -5.17 21.56 -2.10
N PRO A 109 -6.20 20.85 -2.59
CA PRO A 109 -7.17 20.20 -1.71
C PRO A 109 -6.48 19.27 -0.71
N ALA A 110 -6.82 19.45 0.56
CA ALA A 110 -6.27 18.71 1.68
C ALA A 110 -7.01 17.38 1.92
N ALA A 111 -8.25 17.26 1.47
CA ALA A 111 -9.11 16.10 1.73
C ALA A 111 -8.43 14.74 1.46
N PRO A 112 -7.70 14.51 0.35
CA PRO A 112 -7.02 13.22 0.12
C PRO A 112 -5.91 12.92 1.14
N LEU A 113 -5.28 13.97 1.68
CA LEU A 113 -4.23 13.84 2.69
C LEU A 113 -4.83 13.52 4.07
N ILE A 114 -5.93 14.18 4.42
CA ILE A 114 -6.70 13.95 5.65
C ILE A 114 -7.23 12.51 5.67
N ALA A 115 -7.93 12.09 4.61
CA ALA A 115 -8.47 10.73 4.51
C ALA A 115 -7.37 9.65 4.63
N ARG A 116 -6.18 9.92 4.07
CA ARG A 116 -5.03 9.03 4.24
C ARG A 116 -4.55 8.96 5.70
N TRP A 117 -4.45 10.10 6.36
CA TRP A 117 -4.02 10.18 7.75
C TRP A 117 -5.01 9.47 8.68
N GLU A 118 -6.31 9.72 8.51
CA GLU A 118 -7.40 9.04 9.23
C GLU A 118 -7.37 7.52 8.98
N ALA A 119 -7.22 7.09 7.74
CA ALA A 119 -7.07 5.66 7.42
C ALA A 119 -5.87 5.03 8.13
N MET A 120 -4.77 5.76 8.30
CA MET A 120 -3.62 5.28 9.08
C MET A 120 -3.96 5.18 10.57
N LEU A 121 -4.67 6.14 11.15
CA LEU A 121 -5.14 6.05 12.53
C LEU A 121 -6.08 4.86 12.74
N ASP A 122 -7.00 4.62 11.81
CA ASP A 122 -7.89 3.46 11.89
C ASP A 122 -7.16 2.13 11.72
N THR A 123 -6.13 2.08 10.88
CA THR A 123 -5.27 0.89 10.80
C THR A 123 -4.52 0.62 12.10
N LEU A 124 -4.15 1.66 12.86
CA LEU A 124 -3.55 1.52 14.19
C LEU A 124 -4.58 1.02 15.22
N LYS A 125 -5.81 1.57 15.22
CA LYS A 125 -6.90 1.12 16.09
C LYS A 125 -7.23 -0.37 15.89
N PHE A 126 -7.33 -0.80 14.63
CA PHE A 126 -7.73 -2.17 14.27
C PHE A 126 -6.56 -3.08 13.86
N CYS A 127 -5.34 -2.79 14.35
CA CYS A 127 -4.12 -3.49 13.94
C CYS A 127 -4.18 -5.02 14.15
N LYS A 128 -4.69 -5.50 15.30
CA LYS A 128 -4.85 -6.93 15.60
C LYS A 128 -5.78 -7.64 14.61
N ARG A 129 -6.92 -7.02 14.30
CA ARG A 129 -7.87 -7.55 13.30
C ARG A 129 -7.23 -7.65 11.92
N ARG A 130 -6.51 -6.61 11.51
CA ARG A 130 -5.81 -6.57 10.21
C ARG A 130 -4.69 -7.61 10.15
N ALA A 131 -3.92 -7.79 11.22
CA ALA A 131 -2.90 -8.83 11.32
C ALA A 131 -3.51 -10.23 11.19
N LYS A 132 -4.66 -10.49 11.85
CA LYS A 132 -5.38 -11.77 11.73
C LYS A 132 -5.88 -12.02 10.30
N CYS A 133 -6.39 -11.00 9.63
CA CYS A 133 -6.78 -11.10 8.22
C CYS A 133 -5.58 -11.43 7.33
N LEU A 134 -4.46 -10.72 7.52
CA LEU A 134 -3.25 -10.95 6.75
C LEU A 134 -2.65 -12.33 7.01
N ALA A 135 -2.67 -12.81 8.26
CA ALA A 135 -2.19 -14.14 8.62
C ALA A 135 -2.96 -15.24 7.87
N ARG A 136 -4.29 -15.08 7.71
CA ARG A 136 -5.11 -16.01 6.91
C ARG A 136 -4.75 -15.99 5.43
N THR A 137 -4.48 -14.80 4.88
CA THR A 137 -3.99 -14.67 3.50
C THR A 137 -2.64 -15.34 3.32
N ILE A 138 -1.71 -15.15 4.26
CA ILE A 138 -0.40 -15.80 4.26
C ILE A 138 -0.53 -17.32 4.32
N GLN A 139 -1.43 -17.85 5.17
CA GLN A 139 -1.67 -19.30 5.23
C GLN A 139 -2.17 -19.86 3.90
N ARG A 140 -3.03 -19.12 3.18
CA ARG A 140 -3.48 -19.52 1.85
C ARG A 140 -2.34 -19.54 0.86
N TRP A 141 -1.54 -18.47 0.81
CA TRP A 141 -0.35 -18.41 -0.06
C TRP A 141 0.62 -19.57 0.21
N LYS A 142 0.85 -19.93 1.48
CA LYS A 142 1.67 -21.10 1.82
C LYS A 142 1.04 -22.41 1.34
N ALA A 143 -0.28 -22.55 1.40
CA ALA A 143 -0.99 -23.74 0.94
C ALA A 143 -1.02 -23.85 -0.59
N ASP A 144 -1.06 -22.71 -1.28
CA ASP A 144 -1.04 -22.61 -2.74
C ASP A 144 0.39 -22.74 -3.34
N GLY A 145 1.42 -22.93 -2.49
CA GLY A 145 2.82 -23.05 -2.94
C GLY A 145 3.45 -21.74 -3.43
N GLU A 146 2.86 -20.59 -3.09
CA GLU A 146 3.29 -19.29 -3.59
C GLU A 146 4.71 -18.91 -3.14
N ALA A 147 5.38 -18.12 -3.97
CA ALA A 147 6.74 -17.68 -3.72
C ALA A 147 6.87 -16.84 -2.42
N ARG A 148 8.01 -16.99 -1.76
CA ARG A 148 8.33 -16.25 -0.53
C ARG A 148 8.27 -14.73 -0.77
N PRO A 149 7.54 -13.97 0.08
CA PRO A 149 7.50 -12.52 -0.01
C PRO A 149 8.88 -11.87 0.15
N TYR A 150 9.22 -10.94 -0.76
CA TYR A 150 10.45 -10.16 -0.66
C TYR A 150 10.26 -8.89 0.17
N VAL A 151 11.13 -8.69 1.17
CA VAL A 151 11.12 -7.51 2.04
C VAL A 151 12.26 -6.58 1.68
N ALA A 152 11.99 -5.62 0.80
CA ALA A 152 12.98 -4.62 0.39
C ALA A 152 13.46 -3.77 1.59
N PRO A 153 14.66 -3.17 1.56
CA PRO A 153 15.04 -2.12 2.51
C PRO A 153 14.12 -0.90 2.43
N ILE A 154 13.96 -0.16 3.54
CA ILE A 154 13.16 1.07 3.52
C ILE A 154 14.02 2.20 2.92
N PRO A 155 13.54 2.94 1.90
CA PRO A 155 14.30 4.05 1.36
C PRO A 155 14.42 5.19 2.38
N ARG A 156 15.59 5.86 2.39
CA ARG A 156 15.87 7.05 3.21
C ARG A 156 15.72 6.83 4.73
N THR A 157 16.11 5.66 5.23
CA THR A 157 16.15 5.37 6.68
C THR A 157 17.04 6.35 7.44
N HIS A 158 18.14 6.82 6.85
CA HIS A 158 19.04 7.83 7.43
C HIS A 158 18.36 9.19 7.68
N ALA A 159 17.29 9.51 6.94
CA ALA A 159 16.56 10.77 7.07
C ALA A 159 15.35 10.66 8.02
N MET A 160 15.22 9.53 8.73
CA MET A 160 14.18 9.34 9.74
C MET A 160 14.66 9.82 11.10
N PRO A 161 13.73 10.25 11.98
CA PRO A 161 14.03 10.40 13.40
C PRO A 161 14.67 9.11 13.96
N ALA A 162 15.73 9.26 14.76
CA ALA A 162 16.49 8.15 15.34
C ALA A 162 15.63 6.98 15.87
N PRO A 163 14.57 7.19 16.68
CA PRO A 163 13.75 6.07 17.17
C PRO A 163 13.04 5.31 16.04
N LEU A 164 12.63 5.99 14.97
CA LEU A 164 12.02 5.35 13.80
C LEU A 164 13.05 4.61 12.94
N GLY A 165 14.27 5.14 12.84
CA GLY A 165 15.37 4.48 12.15
C GLY A 165 15.73 3.12 12.78
N ILE A 166 15.84 3.08 14.11
CA ILE A 166 16.12 1.85 14.86
C ILE A 166 15.00 0.82 14.66
N VAL A 167 13.74 1.24 14.84
CA VAL A 167 12.57 0.37 14.64
C VAL A 167 12.52 -0.15 13.19
N SER A 168 12.79 0.70 12.20
CA SER A 168 12.83 0.33 10.79
C SER A 168 13.85 -0.79 10.50
N GLY A 169 15.08 -0.62 11.00
CA GLY A 169 16.16 -1.61 10.81
C GLY A 169 15.80 -2.93 11.47
N GLY A 170 15.44 -2.90 12.75
CA GLY A 170 15.06 -4.09 13.52
C GLY A 170 13.89 -4.85 12.90
N LEU A 171 12.82 -4.16 12.47
CA LEU A 171 11.67 -4.78 11.81
C LEU A 171 12.06 -5.53 10.52
N THR A 172 13.01 -4.98 9.76
CA THR A 172 13.44 -5.59 8.50
C THR A 172 14.18 -6.90 8.76
N VAL A 173 15.09 -6.91 9.74
CA VAL A 173 15.81 -8.13 10.14
C VAL A 173 14.85 -9.18 10.69
N GLN A 174 13.92 -8.78 11.56
CA GLN A 174 12.93 -9.69 12.16
C GLN A 174 12.02 -10.33 11.10
N LEU A 175 11.58 -9.56 10.10
CA LEU A 175 10.77 -10.09 9.00
C LEU A 175 11.56 -11.05 8.12
N ILE A 176 12.80 -10.72 7.77
CA ILE A 176 13.66 -11.59 6.96
C ILE A 176 13.91 -12.91 7.69
N ALA A 177 14.14 -12.86 9.01
CA ALA A 177 14.31 -14.04 9.84
C ALA A 177 13.03 -14.90 9.88
N ALA A 178 11.88 -14.29 10.17
CA ALA A 178 10.60 -15.01 10.25
C ALA A 178 10.16 -15.62 8.90
N LEU A 179 10.61 -15.07 7.78
CA LEU A 179 10.33 -15.61 6.45
C LEU A 179 11.30 -16.72 6.03
N ARG A 180 12.30 -17.08 6.83
CA ARG A 180 13.16 -18.24 6.53
C ARG A 180 12.37 -19.55 6.56
N ASP A 181 11.34 -19.62 7.40
CA ASP A 181 10.46 -20.78 7.55
C ASP A 181 9.35 -20.83 6.47
N TRP A 182 9.59 -20.22 5.30
CA TRP A 182 8.67 -20.30 4.18
C TRP A 182 8.89 -21.63 3.44
N PRO A 183 7.82 -22.38 3.11
CA PRO A 183 7.99 -23.62 2.34
C PRO A 183 8.68 -23.32 1.00
N PRO A 184 9.52 -24.23 0.48
CA PRO A 184 10.05 -24.07 -0.87
C PRO A 184 8.88 -23.98 -1.86
N ALA A 185 9.00 -23.13 -2.87
CA ALA A 185 7.98 -23.07 -3.92
C ALA A 185 7.98 -24.41 -4.66
N ASP A 186 6.81 -24.98 -4.90
CA ASP A 186 6.66 -26.17 -5.73
C ASP A 186 7.00 -25.79 -7.17
N THR A 187 8.28 -25.83 -7.53
CA THR A 187 8.72 -25.73 -8.92
C THR A 187 8.44 -27.05 -9.61
N SER A 188 7.17 -27.30 -9.93
CA SER A 188 6.70 -28.43 -10.74
C SER A 188 6.43 -27.97 -12.17
#